data_AF-A0ABD0S1H3-F1
#
_entry.id   AF-A0ABD0S1H3-F1
#
_cell.length_a   1.000
_cell.length_b   1.000
_cell.length_c   1.000
_cell.angle_alpha   90.00
_cell.angle_beta   90.00
_cell.angle_gamma   90.00
#
_symmetry.space_group_name_H-M   'P 1'
#
loop_
_entity.id
_entity.type
_entity.pdbx_description
1 polymer ?
#
loop_
_entity_poly.entity_id
_entity_poly.type
_entity_poly.pdbx_seq_one_letter_code
_entity_poly.pdbx_strand_id
1 'polypeptide(L)' 'ISPGSKASRVNLSPGDIILAIDGVSAENMMHSEAQSLIKEATYQLALTVE' A
#
# COMPACT_ATOMS: atom_id res chain seq x y z
N ILE A 1 5.71 -3.77 5.77
CA ILE A 1 6.29 -2.90 4.71
C ILE A 1 7.56 -3.57 4.21
N SER A 2 7.62 -3.99 2.95
CA SER A 2 8.82 -4.65 2.41
C SER A 2 9.85 -3.59 1.99
N PRO A 3 11.12 -3.71 2.40
CA PRO A 3 12.18 -2.80 1.97
C PRO A 3 12.27 -2.76 0.44
N GLY A 4 12.20 -1.56 -0.16
CA GLY A 4 12.24 -1.38 -1.61
C GLY A 4 10.87 -1.37 -2.32
N SER A 5 9.77 -1.61 -1.60
CA SER A 5 8.42 -1.44 -2.15
C SER A 5 8.05 0.04 -2.28
N LYS A 6 7.14 0.40 -3.21
CA LYS A 6 6.67 1.80 -3.35
C LYS A 6 6.00 2.30 -2.07
N ALA A 7 5.34 1.40 -1.32
CA ALA A 7 4.80 1.69 0.01
C ALA A 7 5.89 2.08 1.03
N SER A 8 7.10 1.54 0.91
CA SER A 8 8.27 1.99 1.71
C SER A 8 8.79 3.37 1.31
N ARG A 9 8.38 3.92 0.15
CA ARG A 9 8.75 5.26 -0.33
C ARG A 9 7.71 6.32 0.01
N VAL A 10 6.47 5.89 0.22
CA VAL A 10 5.47 6.69 0.94
C VAL A 10 5.94 6.70 2.41
N ASN A 11 5.83 7.83 3.12
CA ASN A 11 6.25 8.00 4.52
C ASN A 11 5.39 7.16 5.50
N LEU A 12 5.22 5.87 5.21
CA LEU A 12 4.54 4.92 6.05
C LEU A 12 5.46 4.52 7.19
N SER A 13 5.04 4.86 8.39
CA SER A 13 5.73 4.48 9.61
C SER A 13 5.25 3.11 10.09
N PRO A 14 6.12 2.32 10.75
CA PRO A 14 5.68 1.13 11.47
C PRO A 14 4.64 1.52 12.53
N GLY A 15 3.39 1.11 12.33
CA GLY A 15 2.25 1.51 13.16
C GLY A 15 1.06 2.03 12.34
N ASP A 16 1.32 2.55 11.15
CA ASP A 16 0.27 3.06 10.25
C ASP A 16 -0.57 1.90 9.71
N ILE A 17 -1.90 2.08 9.74
CA ILE A 17 -2.84 1.08 9.22
C ILE A 17 -3.25 1.51 7.82
N ILE A 18 -2.95 0.69 6.83
CA ILE A 18 -3.40 0.93 5.46
C ILE A 18 -4.89 0.61 5.37
N LEU A 19 -5.70 1.64 5.11
CA LEU A 19 -7.14 1.54 4.89
C LEU A 19 -7.47 1.32 3.41
N ALA A 20 -6.69 1.87 2.49
CA ALA A 20 -6.89 1.68 1.06
C ALA A 20 -5.59 1.80 0.25
N ILE A 21 -5.51 1.06 -0.85
CA ILE A 21 -4.44 1.07 -1.84
C ILE A 21 -5.04 1.39 -3.20
N ASP A 22 -4.61 2.49 -3.79
CA ASP A 22 -5.06 2.97 -5.11
C ASP A 22 -6.58 3.15 -5.22
N GLY A 23 -7.21 3.55 -4.11
CA GLY A 23 -8.67 3.69 -4.00
C GLY A 23 -9.42 2.40 -3.69
N VAL A 24 -8.73 1.25 -3.60
CA VAL A 24 -9.31 -0.04 -3.21
C VAL A 24 -9.15 -0.25 -1.71
N SER A 25 -10.24 -0.56 -1.00
CA SER A 25 -10.18 -0.82 0.45
C SER A 25 -9.25 -2.00 0.76
N ALA A 26 -8.32 -1.77 1.70
CA ALA A 26 -7.39 -2.76 2.20
C ALA A 26 -8.02 -3.64 3.31
N GLU A 27 -9.25 -3.37 3.73
CA GLU A 27 -9.94 -4.04 4.84
C GLU A 27 -10.14 -5.55 4.61
N ASN A 28 -10.40 -5.95 3.36
CA ASN A 28 -10.51 -7.37 2.96
C ASN A 28 -9.38 -7.81 2.02
N MET A 29 -8.33 -7.00 1.88
CA MET A 29 -7.28 -7.23 0.90
C MET A 29 -6.27 -8.23 1.44
N MET A 30 -5.99 -9.28 0.66
CA MET A 30 -4.91 -10.19 1.01
C MET A 30 -3.57 -9.48 0.88
N HIS A 31 -2.60 -9.87 1.71
CA HIS A 31 -1.24 -9.32 1.63
C HIS A 31 -0.64 -9.44 0.22
N SER A 32 -0.94 -10.53 -0.49
CA SER A 32 -0.53 -10.74 -1.89
C SER A 32 -1.18 -9.76 -2.87
N GLU A 33 -2.47 -9.43 -2.69
CA GLU A 33 -3.17 -8.44 -3.51
C GLU A 33 -2.62 -7.04 -3.27
N ALA A 34 -2.39 -6.68 -2.00
CA ALA A 34 -1.76 -5.42 -1.63
C ALA A 34 -0.39 -5.28 -2.30
N GLN A 35 0.43 -6.34 -2.24
CA GLN A 35 1.72 -6.35 -2.93
C GLN A 35 1.56 -6.22 -4.46
N SER A 36 0.57 -6.88 -5.06
CA SER A 36 0.32 -6.80 -6.50
C SER A 36 -0.06 -5.38 -6.91
N LEU A 37 -1.02 -4.76 -6.23
CA LEU A 37 -1.45 -3.37 -6.49
C LEU A 37 -0.30 -2.37 -6.31
N ILE A 38 0.48 -2.49 -5.22
CA ILE A 38 1.67 -1.66 -4.99
C ILE A 38 2.70 -1.82 -6.12
N LYS A 39 2.83 -3.04 -6.66
CA LYS A 39 3.77 -3.36 -7.73
C LYS A 39 3.26 -2.86 -9.09
N GLU A 40 1.97 -3.02 -9.38
CA GLU A 40 1.30 -2.59 -10.62
C GLU A 40 1.15 -1.08 -10.75
N ALA A 41 1.04 -0.34 -9.63
CA ALA A 41 0.94 1.12 -9.61
C ALA A 41 2.16 1.81 -10.26
N THR A 42 2.12 2.01 -11.57
CA THR A 42 3.30 2.32 -12.39
C THR A 42 3.72 3.79 -12.29
N TYR A 43 2.74 4.69 -12.18
CA TYR A 43 2.98 6.14 -12.15
C TYR A 43 2.75 6.76 -10.78
N GLN A 44 1.68 6.38 -10.10
CA GLN A 44 1.32 6.94 -8.80
C GLN A 44 0.68 5.83 -7.96
N LEU A 45 1.06 5.78 -6.68
CA LEU A 45 0.47 4.87 -5.70
C LEU A 45 -0.19 5.74 -4.63
N ALA A 46 -1.52 5.72 -4.56
CA ALA A 46 -2.26 6.37 -3.49
C ALA A 46 -2.44 5.40 -2.33
N LEU A 47 -2.05 5.78 -1.12
CA LEU A 47 -2.29 5.01 0.09
C LEU A 47 -3.12 5.86 1.03
N THR A 48 -4.22 5.29 1.53
CA THR A 48 -5.00 5.89 2.61
C THR A 48 -4.59 5.19 3.89
N VAL A 49 -4.14 5.95 4.87
CA VAL A 49 -3.72 5.44 6.18
C VAL A 49 -4.41 6.20 7.31
N GLU A 50 -4.59 5.52 8.44
CA GLU A 50 -5.04 6.08 9.71
C GLU A 50 -3.88 6.17 10.71
#